data_AF-A0A7V2AZU6-F1
#
_entry.id   AF-A0A7V2AZU6-F1
#
_cell.length_a   1.000
_cell.length_b   1.000
_cell.length_c   1.000
_cell.angle_alpha   90.00
_cell.angle_beta   90.00
_cell.angle_gamma   90.00
#
_symmetry.space_group_name_H-M   'P 1'
#
loop_
_entity.id
_entity.type
_entity.pdbx_description
1 polymer ?
#
loop_
_entity_poly.entity_id
_entity_poly.type
_entity_poly.pdbx_seq_one_letter_code
_entity_poly.pdbx_strand_id
1 'polypeptide(L)'
;MPHLGAGRTPEEGRALGLREMKRRLKQKDIEKALRIASGNVTEAADRLGVPRSTLYRRIKQSKRLQEVLEECREVLIDEAEAALTRRVRQGNMSAITFVLKTLGRTRGYVERQEIEHTGLHELNVHVHIVRPEDAAD
;
A
#
# COMPACT_ATOMS: atom_id res chain seq x y z
N MET A 1 29.83 42.52 -30.52
CA MET A 1 30.00 41.30 -31.34
C MET A 1 28.83 40.36 -31.06
N PRO A 2 27.91 40.14 -32.01
CA PRO A 2 26.81 39.18 -31.84
C PRO A 2 27.34 37.76 -32.10
N HIS A 3 26.91 36.77 -31.33
CA HIS A 3 27.08 35.36 -31.69
C HIS A 3 25.68 34.78 -31.84
N LEU A 4 25.48 34.22 -33.03
CA LEU A 4 24.25 33.61 -33.52
C LEU A 4 23.81 32.43 -32.64
N GLY A 5 22.49 32.25 -32.54
CA GLY A 5 21.86 31.21 -31.75
C GLY A 5 21.97 29.80 -32.34
N ALA A 6 21.77 28.83 -31.45
CA ALA A 6 21.26 27.51 -31.78
C ALA A 6 20.04 27.24 -30.89
N GLY A 7 18.95 27.98 -31.16
CA GLY A 7 17.65 27.64 -30.60
C GLY A 7 17.23 26.29 -31.18
N ARG A 8 17.10 25.26 -30.34
CA ARG A 8 16.57 23.96 -30.73
C ARG A 8 15.22 24.18 -31.41
N THR A 9 15.02 23.56 -32.56
CA THR A 9 13.81 23.82 -33.35
C THR A 9 12.57 23.23 -32.64
N PRO A 10 11.38 23.82 -32.79
CA PRO A 10 10.14 23.29 -32.20
C PRO A 10 9.79 21.87 -32.70
N GLU A 11 10.30 21.49 -33.87
CA GLU A 11 10.06 20.19 -34.49
C GLU A 11 10.85 19.07 -33.83
N GLU A 12 12.09 19.34 -33.39
CA GLU A 12 12.93 18.39 -32.64
C GLU A 12 12.34 18.08 -31.26
N GLY A 13 11.79 19.10 -30.58
CA GLY A 13 11.09 18.92 -29.31
C GLY A 13 9.79 18.10 -29.43
N ARG A 14 9.07 18.24 -30.55
CA ARG A 14 7.85 17.47 -30.84
C ARG A 14 8.14 16.03 -31.24
N ALA A 15 9.21 15.78 -31.99
CA ALA A 15 9.63 14.44 -32.40
C ALA A 15 10.14 13.59 -31.23
N LEU A 16 10.82 14.20 -30.25
CA LEU A 16 11.20 13.57 -28.98
C LEU A 16 9.96 13.21 -28.14
N GLY A 17 9.00 14.13 -28.00
CA GLY A 17 7.75 13.88 -27.27
C GLY A 17 6.87 12.78 -27.87
N LEU A 18 6.89 12.61 -29.20
CA LEU A 18 6.15 11.55 -29.90
C LEU A 18 6.82 10.17 -29.84
N ARG A 19 8.17 10.12 -29.79
CA ARG A 19 8.93 8.87 -29.58
C ARG A 19 8.79 8.34 -28.15
N GLU A 20 8.60 9.21 -27.16
CA GLU A 20 8.28 8.85 -25.77
C GLU A 20 6.82 8.36 -25.60
N MET A 21 5.86 8.94 -26.32
CA MET A 21 4.42 8.71 -26.11
C MET A 21 3.92 7.28 -26.45
N LYS A 22 4.66 6.49 -27.23
CA LYS A 22 4.16 5.18 -27.70
C LYS A 22 5.12 4.02 -27.53
N ARG A 23 5.99 4.06 -26.50
CA ARG A 23 6.51 2.79 -25.98
C ARG A 23 5.33 2.06 -25.33
N ARG A 24 4.68 1.18 -26.09
CA ARG A 24 3.69 0.22 -25.55
C ARG A 24 4.27 -0.35 -24.27
N LEU A 25 3.64 -0.09 -23.13
CA LEU A 25 4.07 -0.58 -21.83
C LEU A 25 4.08 -2.11 -21.88
N LYS A 26 5.25 -2.70 -22.15
CA LYS A 26 5.37 -4.14 -22.32
C LYS A 26 5.21 -4.78 -20.95
N GLN A 27 4.50 -5.91 -20.89
CA GLN A 27 4.29 -6.61 -19.63
C GLN A 27 5.63 -6.95 -18.94
N LYS A 28 6.63 -7.39 -19.71
CA LYS A 28 7.98 -7.67 -19.19
C LYS A 28 8.66 -6.46 -18.55
N ASP A 29 8.44 -5.26 -19.08
CA ASP A 29 9.02 -4.03 -18.51
C ASP A 29 8.37 -3.73 -17.15
N ILE A 30 7.06 -3.97 -17.05
CA ILE A 30 6.31 -3.82 -15.80
C ILE A 30 6.75 -4.85 -14.77
N GLU A 31 6.87 -6.13 -15.16
CA GLU A 31 7.35 -7.19 -14.26
C GLU A 31 8.74 -6.85 -13.71
N LYS A 32 9.65 -6.38 -14.56
CA LYS A 32 10.99 -5.95 -14.14
C LYS A 32 10.93 -4.77 -13.18
N ALA A 33 10.12 -3.75 -13.47
CA ALA A 33 9.98 -2.58 -12.60
C ALA A 33 9.40 -2.96 -11.24
N LEU A 34 8.38 -3.84 -11.19
CA LEU A 34 7.80 -4.33 -9.94
C LEU A 34 8.80 -5.10 -9.09
N ARG A 35 9.61 -5.98 -9.71
CA ARG A 35 10.64 -6.75 -9.01
C ARG A 35 11.73 -5.85 -8.42
N ILE A 36 12.20 -4.86 -9.18
CA ILE A 36 13.24 -3.94 -8.67
C ILE A 36 12.68 -3.02 -7.56
N ALA A 37 11.39 -2.67 -7.64
CA ALA A 37 10.73 -1.85 -6.64
C ALA A 37 10.21 -2.66 -5.43
N SER A 38 10.53 -3.95 -5.32
CA SER A 38 10.02 -4.85 -4.26
C SER A 38 8.51 -4.76 -4.07
N GLY A 39 7.76 -4.70 -5.18
CA GLY A 39 6.30 -4.60 -5.17
C GLY A 39 5.74 -3.21 -4.81
N ASN A 40 6.58 -2.18 -4.65
CA ASN A 40 6.13 -0.80 -4.51
C ASN A 40 5.67 -0.24 -5.86
N VAL A 41 4.34 -0.13 -6.02
CA VAL A 41 3.72 0.31 -7.27
C VAL A 41 3.99 1.79 -7.59
N THR A 42 4.20 2.65 -6.59
CA THR A 42 4.53 4.06 -6.84
C THR A 42 5.93 4.15 -7.44
N GLU A 43 6.91 3.53 -6.77
CA GLU A 43 8.31 3.49 -7.23
C GLU A 43 8.43 2.81 -8.61
N ALA A 44 7.69 1.73 -8.85
CA ALA A 44 7.65 1.08 -10.16
C ALA A 44 7.05 1.98 -11.25
N ALA A 45 6.04 2.79 -10.92
CA ALA A 45 5.41 3.73 -11.85
C ALA A 45 6.35 4.87 -12.21
N ASP A 46 7.04 5.43 -11.21
CA ASP A 46 8.04 6.49 -11.38
C ASP A 46 9.20 6.02 -12.27
N ARG A 47 9.70 4.79 -12.05
CA ARG A 47 10.73 4.15 -12.90
C ARG A 47 10.29 3.94 -14.34
N LEU A 48 9.01 3.68 -14.56
CA LEU A 48 8.44 3.46 -15.89
C LEU A 48 8.03 4.78 -16.57
N GLY A 49 8.09 5.91 -15.88
CA GLY A 49 7.64 7.20 -16.38
C GLY A 49 6.13 7.25 -16.65
N VAL A 50 5.33 6.47 -15.90
CA VAL A 50 3.88 6.42 -16.07
C VAL A 50 3.17 6.84 -14.79
N PRO A 51 1.96 7.43 -14.89
CA PRO A 51 1.14 7.66 -13.70
C PRO A 51 0.84 6.35 -12.97
N ARG A 52 0.94 6.37 -11.64
CA ARG A 52 0.59 5.23 -10.76
C ARG A 52 -0.78 4.61 -11.11
N SER A 53 -1.78 5.43 -11.41
CA SER A 53 -3.12 4.97 -11.81
C SER A 53 -3.11 4.11 -13.07
N THR A 54 -2.27 4.44 -14.05
CA THR A 54 -2.11 3.67 -15.29
C THR A 54 -1.47 2.32 -15.02
N LEU A 55 -0.43 2.29 -14.17
CA LEU A 55 0.21 1.04 -13.77
C LEU A 55 -0.75 0.14 -12.97
N TYR A 56 -1.50 0.70 -12.02
CA TYR A 56 -2.53 -0.03 -11.27
C TYR A 56 -3.58 -0.66 -12.18
N ARG A 57 -4.11 0.10 -13.14
CA ARG A 57 -5.07 -0.42 -14.11
C ARG A 57 -4.48 -1.60 -14.89
N ARG A 58 -3.22 -1.49 -15.31
CA ARG A 58 -2.53 -2.54 -16.07
C ARG A 58 -2.30 -3.81 -15.25
N ILE A 59 -1.93 -3.67 -13.98
CA ILE A 59 -1.81 -4.79 -13.04
C ILE A 59 -3.17 -5.46 -12.85
N LYS A 60 -4.24 -4.70 -12.59
CA LYS A 60 -5.60 -5.24 -12.40
C LYS A 60 -6.12 -6.01 -13.63
N GLN A 61 -5.67 -5.64 -14.83
CA GLN A 61 -6.08 -6.29 -16.09
C GLN A 61 -5.26 -7.55 -16.43
N SER A 62 -4.16 -7.83 -15.73
CA SER A 62 -3.28 -8.97 -16.03
C SER A 62 -3.07 -9.83 -14.80
N LYS A 63 -3.54 -11.09 -14.86
CA LYS A 63 -3.33 -12.08 -13.79
C LYS A 63 -1.83 -12.27 -13.50
N ARG A 64 -1.01 -12.34 -14.54
CA ARG A 64 0.44 -12.49 -14.40
C ARG A 64 1.09 -11.33 -13.64
N LEU A 65 0.65 -10.09 -13.89
CA LEU A 65 1.20 -8.93 -13.16
C LEU A 65 0.77 -8.91 -11.69
N GLN A 66 -0.42 -9.44 -11.38
CA GLN A 66 -0.88 -9.60 -10.00
C GLN A 66 -0.04 -10.66 -9.27
N GLU A 67 0.20 -11.81 -9.91
CA GLU A 67 1.07 -12.86 -9.38
C GLU A 67 2.47 -12.32 -9.10
N VAL A 68 3.07 -11.59 -10.05
CA VAL A 68 4.41 -11.00 -9.85
C VAL A 68 4.40 -9.96 -8.73
N LEU A 69 3.36 -9.14 -8.61
CA LEU A 69 3.24 -8.17 -7.52
C LEU A 69 3.18 -8.88 -6.16
N GLU A 70 2.42 -9.97 -6.07
CA GLU A 70 2.29 -10.75 -4.84
C GLU A 70 3.60 -11.45 -4.49
N GLU A 71 4.25 -12.11 -5.45
CA GLU A 71 5.59 -12.69 -5.26
C GLU A 71 6.58 -11.66 -4.70
N CYS A 72 6.57 -10.42 -5.20
CA CYS A 72 7.46 -9.37 -4.71
C CYS A 72 7.14 -8.96 -3.27
N ARG A 73 5.87 -9.02 -2.86
CA ARG A 73 5.44 -8.66 -1.50
C ARG A 73 5.77 -9.75 -0.49
N GLU A 74 5.60 -11.02 -0.86
CA GLU A 74 6.03 -12.14 -0.02
C GLU A 74 7.54 -12.06 0.24
N VAL A 75 8.35 -11.82 -0.79
CA VAL A 75 9.80 -11.61 -0.62
C VAL A 75 10.11 -10.41 0.30
N LEU A 76 9.38 -9.31 0.18
CA LEU A 76 9.55 -8.16 1.06
C LEU A 76 9.18 -8.49 2.52
N ILE A 77 8.16 -9.31 2.73
CA ILE A 77 7.77 -9.80 4.07
C ILE A 77 8.89 -10.66 4.64
N ASP A 78 9.42 -11.63 3.88
CA ASP A 78 10.55 -12.47 4.30
C ASP A 78 11.78 -11.62 4.70
N GLU A 79 12.09 -10.59 3.91
CA GLU A 79 13.17 -9.64 4.22
C GLU A 79 12.93 -8.89 5.54
N ALA A 80 11.68 -8.46 5.78
CA ALA A 80 11.28 -7.80 7.01
C ALA A 80 11.37 -8.75 8.22
N GLU A 81 10.97 -10.01 8.08
CA GLU A 81 11.09 -11.03 9.12
C GLU A 81 12.55 -11.33 9.48
N ALA A 82 13.40 -11.46 8.45
CA ALA A 82 14.82 -11.63 8.64
C ALA A 82 15.45 -10.41 9.35
N ALA A 83 15.04 -9.19 8.98
CA ALA A 83 15.49 -7.96 9.63
C ALA A 83 15.04 -7.88 11.09
N LEU A 84 13.77 -8.20 11.36
CA LEU A 84 13.21 -8.24 12.71
C LEU A 84 13.97 -9.23 13.58
N THR A 85 14.21 -10.44 13.08
CA THR A 85 14.97 -11.49 13.78
C THR A 85 16.38 -11.03 14.12
N ARG A 86 17.09 -10.36 13.19
CA ARG A 86 18.41 -9.78 13.45
C ARG A 86 18.35 -8.73 14.56
N ARG A 87 17.36 -7.84 14.54
CA ARG A 87 17.18 -6.80 15.57
C ARG A 87 16.90 -7.39 16.95
N VAL A 88 16.08 -8.44 17.04
CA VAL A 88 15.84 -9.19 18.28
C VAL A 88 17.15 -9.76 18.84
N ARG A 89 17.95 -10.43 18.01
CA ARG A 89 19.25 -11.00 18.43
C ARG A 89 20.25 -9.93 18.89
N GLN A 90 20.14 -8.71 18.37
CA GLN A 90 20.95 -7.57 18.79
C GLN A 90 20.46 -6.88 20.08
N GLY A 91 19.39 -7.39 20.72
CA GLY A 91 18.87 -6.80 21.95
C GLY A 91 18.01 -5.55 21.72
N ASN A 92 17.49 -5.32 20.51
CA ASN A 92 16.59 -4.20 20.27
C ASN A 92 15.25 -4.42 21.01
N MET A 93 15.02 -3.62 22.06
CA MET A 93 13.86 -3.79 22.95
C MET A 93 12.52 -3.67 22.21
N SER A 94 12.37 -2.72 21.29
CA SER A 94 11.14 -2.56 20.51
C SER A 94 10.82 -3.80 19.68
N ALA A 95 11.82 -4.38 19.01
CA ALA A 95 11.69 -5.62 18.24
C ALA A 95 11.34 -6.82 19.13
N ILE A 96 12.00 -6.96 20.30
CA ILE A 96 11.71 -8.00 21.28
C ILE A 96 10.26 -7.90 21.77
N THR A 97 9.85 -6.71 22.21
CA THR A 97 8.47 -6.46 22.68
C THR A 97 7.46 -6.75 21.58
N PHE A 98 7.71 -6.35 20.34
CA PHE A 98 6.83 -6.62 19.21
C PHE A 98 6.65 -8.14 18.98
N VAL A 99 7.73 -8.91 18.98
CA VAL A 99 7.67 -10.38 18.81
C VAL A 99 6.93 -11.05 19.98
N LEU A 100 7.18 -10.62 21.22
CA LEU A 100 6.49 -11.17 22.38
C LEU A 100 4.99 -10.85 22.37
N LYS A 101 4.60 -9.61 22.03
CA LYS A 101 3.19 -9.21 21.92
C LYS A 101 2.43 -9.92 20.79
N THR A 102 3.13 -10.40 19.76
CA THR A 102 2.52 -11.09 18.60
C THR A 102 2.56 -12.60 18.75
N LEU A 103 3.74 -13.21 18.86
CA LEU A 103 3.94 -14.66 18.94
C LEU A 103 3.93 -15.20 20.38
N GLY A 104 4.28 -14.36 21.36
CA GLY A 104 4.30 -14.72 22.79
C GLY A 104 2.96 -14.63 23.50
N ARG A 105 1.84 -14.39 22.79
CA ARG A 105 0.49 -14.26 23.38
C ARG A 105 0.09 -15.48 24.21
N THR A 106 0.40 -16.68 23.73
CA THR A 106 0.16 -17.94 24.45
C THR A 106 0.99 -18.06 25.73
N ARG A 107 2.06 -17.27 25.87
CA ARG A 107 2.91 -17.19 27.06
C ARG A 107 2.55 -16.02 27.98
N GLY A 108 1.42 -15.34 27.74
CA GLY A 108 0.92 -14.26 28.58
C GLY A 108 1.36 -12.85 28.18
N TYR A 109 2.09 -12.68 27.07
CA TYR A 109 2.47 -11.36 26.56
C TYR A 109 1.33 -10.73 25.75
N VAL A 110 0.26 -10.36 26.43
CA VAL A 110 -0.92 -9.71 25.85
C VAL A 110 -1.01 -8.26 26.29
N GLU A 111 -1.40 -7.39 25.38
CA GLU A 111 -1.71 -6.00 25.70
C GLU A 111 -3.18 -5.95 26.14
N ARG A 112 -3.39 -5.71 27.44
CA ARG A 112 -4.74 -5.54 27.99
C ARG A 112 -5.19 -4.11 27.71
N GLN A 113 -6.33 -3.98 27.04
CA GLN A 113 -7.04 -2.70 26.96
C GLN A 113 -7.88 -2.56 28.22
N GLU A 114 -7.61 -1.54 29.03
CA GLU A 114 -8.52 -1.11 30.09
C GLU A 114 -9.49 -0.13 29.48
N ILE A 115 -10.74 -0.56 29.30
CA ILE A 115 -11.81 0.30 28.83
C ILE A 115 -12.49 0.86 30.08
N GLU A 116 -12.12 2.08 30.46
CA GLU A 116 -12.82 2.80 31.52
C GLU A 116 -14.15 3.33 30.96
N HIS A 117 -15.28 2.85 31.50
CA HIS A 117 -16.60 3.40 31.21
C HIS A 117 -16.88 4.57 32.16
N THR A 118 -16.27 5.72 31.90
CA THR A 118 -16.58 6.98 32.58
C THR A 118 -17.63 7.75 31.78
N GLY A 119 -18.90 7.33 31.90
CA GLY A 119 -20.01 8.04 31.29
C GLY A 119 -21.35 7.73 31.96
N LEU A 120 -21.93 8.72 32.63
CA LEU A 120 -23.38 8.85 32.77
C LEU A 120 -23.94 9.08 31.36
N HIS A 121 -24.12 8.02 30.58
CA HIS A 121 -24.85 8.11 29.34
C HIS A 121 -26.34 8.24 29.70
N GLU A 122 -26.92 9.41 29.44
CA GLU A 122 -28.38 9.56 29.40
C GLU A 122 -28.91 8.64 28.28
N LEU A 123 -29.36 7.46 28.68
CA LEU A 123 -30.07 6.54 27.81
C LEU A 123 -31.45 7.16 27.53
N ASN A 124 -31.61 7.75 26.34
CA ASN A 124 -32.93 8.15 25.84
C ASN A 124 -33.72 6.88 25.49
N VAL A 125 -34.35 6.28 26.49
CA VAL A 125 -35.28 5.16 26.30
C VAL A 125 -36.64 5.73 25.92
N HIS A 126 -37.04 5.55 24.66
CA HIS A 126 -38.39 5.87 24.21
C HIS A 126 -39.30 4.66 24.46
N VAL A 127 -40.06 4.69 25.54
CA VAL A 127 -41.03 3.63 25.87
C VAL A 127 -42.36 3.95 25.21
N HIS A 128 -42.72 3.20 24.17
CA HIS A 128 -44.07 3.23 23.62
C HIS A 128 -44.95 2.23 24.39
N ILE A 129 -45.82 2.74 25.26
CA ILE A 129 -46.83 1.93 25.94
C ILE A 129 -48.04 1.83 25.00
N VAL A 130 -48.21 0.67 24.37
CA VAL A 130 -49.40 0.36 23.56
C VAL A 130 -50.45 -0.24 24.49
N ARG A 131 -51.65 0.35 24.52
CA ARG A 131 -52.78 -0.25 25.23
C ARG A 131 -53.25 -1.47 24.46
N PRO A 132 -53.66 -2.56 25.13
CA PRO A 132 -54.04 -3.82 24.47
C PRO A 132 -55.25 -3.68 23.51
N GLU A 133 -55.98 -2.56 23.59
CA GLU A 133 -57.12 -2.22 22.72
C GLU A 133 -56.71 -1.64 21.34
N ASP A 134 -55.48 -1.16 21.17
CA ASP A 134 -54.97 -0.56 19.92
C ASP A 134 -54.18 -1.56 19.04
N ALA A 135 -54.12 -2.85 19.41
CA ALA A 135 -53.37 -3.90 18.70
C ALA A 135 -54.24 -4.75 17.74
N ALA A 136 -55.50 -4.35 17.52
CA ALA A 136 -56.43 -5.07 16.66
C ALA A 136 -57.08 -4.11 15.65
N ASP A 137 -56.38 -3.86 14.55
CA ASP A 137 -56.93 -3.71 13.20
C ASP A 137 -55.85 -4.13 12.17
#